data_AF-X1KJV4-F1
#
_entry.id   AF-X1KJV4-F1
#
_cell.length_a   1.000
_cell.length_b   1.000
_cell.length_c   1.000
_cell.angle_alpha   90.00
_cell.angle_beta   90.00
_cell.angle_gamma   90.00
#
_symmetry.space_group_name_H-M   'P 1'
#
loop_
_entity.id
_entity.type
_entity.pdbx_description
1 polymer ?
#
loop_
_entity_poly.entity_id
_entity_poly.type
_entity_poly.pdbx_seq_one_letter_code
_entity_poly.pdbx_strand_id
1 'polypeptide(L)'
;FLEITDLDWVTREQLRKEIADIVFDLEVGRVLAFLDSNENFYIFEVKATKPPMEKPLFDAQEEINHLLFRRKMQQALLEWLIKLKSEGYIEIKDNYAAS
;
A
#
# COMPACT_ATOMS: atom_id res chain seq x y z
N PHE A 1 19.15 -15.49 15.98
CA PHE A 1 18.48 -14.75 17.07
C PHE A 1 17.09 -14.40 16.58
N LEU A 2 16.04 -14.72 17.33
CA LEU A 2 14.68 -14.29 16.98
C LEU A 2 14.59 -12.80 17.32
N GLU A 3 14.36 -11.96 16.33
CA GLU A 3 14.18 -10.52 16.54
C GLU A 3 12.74 -10.27 16.96
N ILE A 4 12.55 -9.94 18.24
CA ILE A 4 11.22 -9.60 18.77
C ILE A 4 10.97 -8.13 18.45
N THR A 5 10.05 -7.87 17.53
CA THR A 5 9.61 -6.51 17.19
C THR A 5 8.26 -6.25 17.85
N ASP A 6 8.19 -5.28 18.76
CA ASP A 6 6.92 -4.79 19.30
C ASP A 6 6.38 -3.72 18.35
N LEU A 7 5.29 -4.03 17.66
CA LEU A 7 4.60 -3.09 16.81
C LEU A 7 3.53 -2.38 17.65
N ASP A 8 3.51 -1.04 17.57
CA ASP A 8 2.41 -0.24 18.11
C ASP A 8 1.14 -0.45 17.22
N TRP A 9 0.16 0.44 17.29
CA TRP A 9 -1.04 0.36 16.45
C TRP A 9 -0.70 0.36 14.96
N VAL A 10 -1.04 -0.74 14.29
CA VAL A 10 -0.93 -0.91 12.83
C VAL A 10 -2.29 -1.02 12.17
N THR A 11 -2.36 -0.57 10.92
CA THR A 11 -3.52 -0.70 10.02
C THR A 11 -3.25 -1.80 8.99
N ARG A 12 -4.31 -2.34 8.36
CA ARG A 12 -4.16 -3.43 7.36
C ARG A 12 -3.25 -3.03 6.21
N GLU A 13 -3.26 -1.76 5.81
CA GLU A 13 -2.51 -1.19 4.69
C GLU A 13 -0.99 -1.11 4.96
N GLN A 14 -0.59 -1.11 6.23
CA GLN A 14 0.82 -1.06 6.63
C GLN A 14 1.49 -2.44 6.63
N LEU A 15 0.72 -3.51 6.48
CA LEU A 15 1.21 -4.89 6.49
C LEU A 15 1.13 -5.50 5.08
N ARG A 16 2.01 -6.48 4.81
CA ARG A 16 1.83 -7.34 3.64
C ARG A 16 0.50 -8.06 3.75
N LYS A 17 -0.21 -8.23 2.64
CA LYS A 17 -1.56 -8.82 2.60
C LYS A 17 -1.67 -10.13 3.37
N GLU A 18 -0.73 -11.05 3.14
CA GLU A 18 -0.66 -12.36 3.82
C GLU A 18 -0.55 -12.24 5.35
N ILE A 19 0.18 -11.23 5.84
CA ILE A 19 0.36 -10.97 7.27
C ILE A 19 -0.88 -10.26 7.83
N ALA A 20 -1.42 -9.27 7.11
CA ALA A 20 -2.64 -8.57 7.48
C ALA A 20 -3.82 -9.55 7.67
N ASP A 21 -4.00 -10.50 6.75
CA ASP A 21 -5.08 -11.47 6.85
C ASP A 21 -4.95 -12.32 8.12
N ILE A 22 -3.73 -12.75 8.47
CA ILE A 22 -3.47 -13.53 9.68
C ILE A 22 -3.65 -12.72 10.96
N VAL A 23 -3.02 -11.54 11.04
CA VAL A 23 -2.98 -10.72 12.26
C VAL A 23 -4.37 -10.19 12.60
N PHE A 24 -5.15 -9.77 11.60
CA PHE A 24 -6.49 -9.21 11.86
C PHE A 24 -7.57 -10.28 12.09
N ASP A 25 -7.33 -11.54 11.71
CA ASP A 25 -8.22 -12.67 12.00
C ASP A 25 -7.86 -13.38 13.32
N LEU A 26 -6.69 -13.09 13.90
CA LEU A 26 -6.23 -13.69 15.14
C LEU A 26 -6.99 -13.13 16.35
N GLU A 27 -7.46 -14.03 17.22
CA GLU A 27 -8.05 -13.64 18.51
C GLU A 27 -7.02 -12.95 19.40
N VAL A 28 -7.44 -11.90 20.11
CA VAL A 28 -6.60 -11.15 21.05
C VAL A 28 -6.03 -12.10 22.11
N GLY A 29 -4.71 -12.04 22.34
CA GLY A 29 -3.97 -12.89 23.27
C GLY A 29 -3.59 -14.27 22.72
N ARG A 30 -3.96 -14.58 21.47
CA ARG A 30 -3.53 -15.82 20.81
C ARG A 30 -2.23 -15.60 20.06
N VAL A 31 -1.39 -16.65 20.04
CA VAL A 31 -0.12 -16.67 19.31
C VAL A 31 -0.25 -17.58 18.10
N LEU A 32 0.22 -17.13 16.93
CA LEU A 32 0.27 -17.92 15.71
C LEU A 32 1.66 -17.86 15.07
N ALA A 33 2.19 -19.02 14.68
CA ALA A 33 3.38 -19.10 13.84
C ALA A 33 2.98 -19.19 12.36
N PHE A 34 3.66 -18.42 11.51
CA PHE A 34 3.42 -18.35 10.08
C PHE A 34 4.74 -18.49 9.31
N LEU A 35 4.70 -19.28 8.24
CA LEU A 35 5.79 -19.41 7.29
C LEU A 35 5.38 -18.72 5.99
N ASP A 36 6.12 -17.69 5.58
CA ASP A 36 5.83 -16.99 4.34
C ASP A 36 6.35 -17.74 3.10
N SER A 37 6.02 -17.23 1.91
CA SER A 37 6.42 -17.84 0.64
C SER A 37 7.94 -17.76 0.36
N ASN A 38 8.68 -16.95 1.12
CA ASN A 38 10.13 -16.81 1.01
C ASN A 38 10.86 -17.62 2.10
N GLU A 39 10.18 -18.59 2.72
CA GLU A 39 10.69 -19.43 3.80
C GLU A 39 11.08 -18.66 5.08
N ASN A 40 10.53 -17.45 5.28
CA ASN A 40 10.71 -16.71 6.52
C ASN A 40 9.68 -17.15 7.56
N PHE A 41 10.15 -17.38 8.78
CA PHE A 41 9.30 -17.71 9.93
C PHE A 41 8.96 -16.46 10.74
N TYR A 42 7.66 -16.26 10.97
CA TYR A 42 7.10 -15.21 11.81
C TYR A 42 6.28 -15.80 12.96
N ILE A 43 6.28 -15.13 14.10
CA ILE A 43 5.39 -15.45 15.23
C ILE A 43 4.65 -14.15 15.57
N PHE A 44 3.32 -14.23 15.58
CA PHE A 44 2.45 -13.09 15.84
C PHE A 44 1.68 -13.29 17.14
N GLU A 45 1.58 -12.22 17.93
CA GLU A 45 0.70 -12.12 19.10
C GLU A 45 -0.07 -10.80 19.00
N VAL A 46 -1.39 -10.84 19.03
CA VAL A 46 -2.23 -9.64 19.00
C VAL A 46 -2.58 -9.23 20.42
N LYS A 47 -2.02 -8.11 20.89
CA LYS A 47 -2.29 -7.59 22.24
C LYS A 47 -3.66 -6.90 22.36
N ALA A 48 -4.13 -6.27 21.29
CA ALA A 48 -5.42 -5.59 21.24
C ALA A 48 -5.87 -5.32 19.80
N THR A 49 -7.19 -5.26 19.58
CA THR A 49 -7.82 -4.85 18.32
C THR A 49 -8.74 -3.67 18.57
N LYS A 50 -8.69 -2.65 17.71
CA LYS A 50 -9.71 -1.60 17.66
C LYS A 50 -10.76 -1.98 16.62
N PRO A 51 -12.05 -1.95 16.96
CA PRO A 51 -13.09 -2.24 15.97
C PRO A 51 -13.01 -1.23 14.82
N PRO A 52 -13.36 -1.63 13.60
CA PRO A 52 -13.47 -0.70 12.48
C PRO A 52 -14.53 0.35 12.84
N MET A 53 -14.09 1.60 13.00
CA MET A 53 -14.99 2.73 13.13
C MET A 53 -15.13 3.37 11.75
N GLU A 54 -16.35 3.43 11.24
CA GLU A 54 -16.65 4.24 10.07
C GLU A 54 -16.42 5.70 10.46
N LYS A 55 -15.41 6.34 9.86
CA LYS A 55 -15.25 7.79 9.99
C LYS A 55 -16.49 8.46 9.39
N PRO A 56 -17.13 9.42 10.09
CA PRO A 56 -18.17 10.26 9.48
C PRO A 56 -17.67 10.84 8.16
N LEU A 57 -18.57 10.96 7.17
CA LEU A 57 -18.22 11.52 5.86
C LEU A 57 -17.53 12.89 5.98
N PHE A 58 -17.96 13.71 6.95
CA PHE A 58 -17.34 15.01 7.25
C PHE A 58 -15.85 14.88 7.58
N ASP A 59 -15.48 13.93 8.44
CA ASP A 59 -14.09 13.70 8.86
C ASP A 59 -13.25 13.06 7.76
N ALA A 60 -13.88 12.31 6.84
CA ALA A 60 -13.20 11.69 5.70
C ALA A 60 -13.18 12.58 4.44
N GLN A 61 -13.86 13.72 4.44
CA GLN A 61 -14.09 14.53 3.24
C GLN A 61 -12.79 15.03 2.61
N GLU A 62 -11.86 15.50 3.43
CA GLU A 62 -10.55 15.99 2.98
C GLU A 62 -9.72 14.87 2.35
N GLU A 63 -9.66 13.71 3.02
CA GLU A 63 -8.97 12.51 2.53
C GLU A 63 -9.53 12.04 1.18
N ILE A 64 -10.87 11.99 1.06
CA ILE A 64 -11.57 11.64 -0.18
C ILE A 64 -11.23 12.65 -1.28
N ASN A 65 -11.27 13.95 -1.00
CA ASN A 65 -10.95 14.99 -1.97
C ASN A 65 -9.51 14.87 -2.48
N HIS A 66 -8.53 14.63 -1.59
CA HIS A 66 -7.14 14.42 -1.99
C HIS A 66 -6.96 13.17 -2.86
N LEU A 67 -7.63 12.06 -2.51
CA LEU A 67 -7.62 10.85 -3.30
C LEU A 67 -8.18 11.09 -4.71
N LEU A 68 -9.36 11.70 -4.80
CA LEU A 68 -10.03 12.01 -6.06
C LEU A 68 -9.21 12.99 -6.90
N PHE A 69 -8.62 14.00 -6.28
CA PHE A 69 -7.75 14.96 -6.95
C PHE A 69 -6.53 14.27 -7.57
N ARG A 70 -5.79 13.47 -6.78
CA ARG A 70 -4.61 12.73 -7.29
C ARG A 70 -4.96 11.86 -8.48
N ARG A 71 -6.06 11.10 -8.39
CA ARG A 71 -6.53 10.24 -9.48
C ARG A 71 -6.86 11.04 -10.75
N LYS A 72 -7.64 12.11 -10.62
CA LYS A 72 -8.03 12.96 -11.76
C LYS A 72 -6.83 13.68 -12.38
N MET A 73 -5.90 14.16 -11.55
CA MET A 73 -4.67 14.80 -12.02
C MET A 73 -3.78 13.85 -12.81
N GLN A 74 -3.57 12.62 -12.33
CA GLN A 74 -2.80 11.61 -13.05
C GLN A 74 -3.43 11.27 -14.40
N GLN A 75 -4.75 11.13 -14.45
CA GLN A 75 -5.47 10.88 -15.70
C GLN A 75 -5.32 12.05 -16.68
N ALA A 76 -5.58 13.28 -16.23
CA ALA A 76 -5.48 14.47 -17.07
C ALA A 76 -4.05 14.69 -17.61
N LEU A 77 -3.03 14.41 -16.78
CA LEU A 77 -1.63 14.47 -17.21
C LEU A 77 -1.33 13.46 -18.32
N LEU A 78 -1.78 12.21 -18.17
CA LEU A 78 -1.58 11.18 -19.19
C LEU A 78 -2.28 11.55 -20.51
N GLU A 79 -3.54 12.01 -20.43
CA GLU A 79 -4.28 12.48 -21.60
C GLU A 79 -3.57 13.64 -22.31
N TRP A 80 -3.06 14.60 -21.54
CA TRP A 80 -2.30 15.72 -22.05
C TRP A 80 -0.98 15.28 -22.71
N LEU A 81 -0.23 14.36 -22.10
CA LEU A 81 1.01 13.82 -22.67
C LEU A 81 0.76 13.06 -23.97
N ILE A 82 -0.32 12.27 -24.03
CA ILE A 82 -0.72 11.55 -25.26
C ILE A 82 -1.02 12.56 -26.38
N LYS A 83 -1.76 13.62 -26.07
CA LYS A 83 -2.06 14.68 -27.02
C LYS A 83 -0.78 15.36 -27.53
N LEU A 84 0.10 15.78 -26.61
CA LEU A 84 1.36 16.42 -26.95
C LEU A 84 2.25 15.51 -27.83
N LYS A 85 2.28 14.21 -27.51
CA LYS A 85 2.99 13.20 -28.30
C LYS A 85 2.43 13.08 -29.72
N SER A 86 1.12 13.16 -29.89
CA SER A 86 0.47 13.05 -31.21
C SER A 86 0.67 14.26 -32.10
N GLU A 87 0.84 15.44 -31.50
CA GLU A 87 1.02 16.71 -32.21
C GLU A 87 2.50 17.02 -32.48
N GLY A 88 3.41 16.39 -31.73
CA GLY A 88 4.86 16.58 -31.85
C GLY A 88 5.54 15.57 -32.78
N TYR A 89 6.59 16.02 -33.49
CA TYR A 89 7.53 15.12 -34.15
C TYR A 89 8.55 14.61 -33.13
N ILE A 90 8.58 13.30 -32.88
CA ILE A 90 9.55 12.65 -31.98
C ILE A 90 10.45 11.74 -32.80
N GLU A 91 11.74 12.06 -32.82
CA GLU A 91 12.79 11.21 -33.39
C GLU A 91 13.62 10.63 -32.25
N ILE A 92 13.62 9.30 -32.12
CA ILE A 92 14.47 8.58 -31.16
C ILE A 92 15.74 8.19 -31.92
N LYS A 93 16.90 8.70 -31.50
CA LYS A 93 18.21 8.34 -32.07
C LYS A 93 18.83 7.22 -31.23
N ASP A 94 19.01 6.05 -31.83
CA ASP A 94 19.50 4.82 -31.18
C ASP A 94 21.03 4.82 -30.88
N ASN A 95 21.67 5.98 -30.75
CA ASN A 95 23.13 6.08 -30.63
C ASN A 95 23.66 5.87 -29.19
N TYR A 96 22.92 5.13 -28.35
CA TYR A 96 23.37 4.71 -27.02
C TYR A 96 23.68 3.21 -27.00
N ALA A 97 24.49 2.74 -27.95
CA ALA A 97 25.27 1.52 -27.76
C ALA A 97 26.53 1.91 -26.97
N ALA A 98 26.59 1.47 -25.72
CA ALA A 98 27.68 1.70 -24.79
C ALA A 98 29.07 1.48 -25.44
N SER A 99 29.94 2.47 -25.27
CA SER A 99 31.40 2.33 -25.44
C SER A 99 32.02 1.91 -24.12
#